data_AF-A0A8H6IDJ5-F1
#
_entry.id   AF-A0A8H6IDJ5-F1
#
_cell.length_a   1.000
_cell.length_b   1.000
_cell.length_c   1.000
_cell.angle_alpha   90.00
_cell.angle_beta   90.00
_cell.angle_gamma   90.00
#
_symmetry.space_group_name_H-M   'P 1'
#
loop_
_entity.id
_entity.type
_entity.pdbx_description
1 polymer ?
#
loop_
_entity_poly.entity_id
_entity_poly.type
_entity_poly.pdbx_seq_one_letter_code
_entity_poly.pdbx_strand_id
1 'polypeptide(L)'
;MVELRKMFPNAGVKEMVSHLFYRKQKKVPRCVIIQDYFRTFEPELIQARMGRNLKRKQFWAAGVNVLWCMDQHDKWKYKFGLCFHVGVDPFSGYLLWLRVWWNNSNPLVVCRYYLDTVKSLGYVPLLTQSDPGTENTRVANAQSYMRQLLDPLLDGIQHVWKRNKMNIKAEIEWSLFRRKWSPGFENLFDEGIMEGNLIRYDKSNPLQALVFRFLSIPWLQGELDHYRHRVNNTRKRKNAHKLTPHGRAEDIHFRPNDFDARDFKIPVPPQCIQQAEDAFIEPGHRVLRLVPESFQQVADAIFEAMGSPEVSMGTFWDLYLEMLEQVEVGIETGAIPLEVVQAWSDEFTGTAQEDDEAAVEAVEEADLPDAFNPEGPAPEGFIERSGAAGEGPPMAEFTDDEGDAEEGEEWVVR
;
A
#
# COMPACT_ATOMS: atom_id res chain seq x y z
N MET A 1 27.66 -6.39 -7.49
CA MET A 1 27.11 -5.52 -8.56
C MET A 1 26.09 -6.29 -9.37
N VAL A 2 26.47 -7.38 -10.05
CA VAL A 2 25.59 -8.25 -10.86
C VAL A 2 24.27 -8.59 -10.17
N GLU A 3 24.32 -9.15 -8.95
CA GLU A 3 23.14 -9.47 -8.12
C GLU A 3 22.17 -8.28 -7.95
N LEU A 4 22.68 -7.13 -7.47
CA LEU A 4 21.90 -5.89 -7.35
C LEU A 4 21.41 -5.35 -8.70
N ARG A 5 22.01 -5.76 -9.82
CA ARG A 5 21.57 -5.40 -11.18
C ARG A 5 20.43 -6.30 -11.67
N LYS A 6 20.42 -7.60 -11.33
CA LYS A 6 19.25 -8.49 -11.52
C LYS A 6 18.05 -7.95 -10.73
N MET A 7 18.26 -7.56 -9.47
CA MET A 7 17.22 -6.92 -8.63
C MET A 7 16.75 -5.56 -9.16
N PHE A 8 17.68 -4.69 -9.54
CA PHE A 8 17.37 -3.29 -9.90
C PHE A 8 17.93 -2.94 -11.29
N PRO A 9 17.38 -3.52 -12.38
CA PRO A 9 17.90 -3.34 -13.74
C PRO A 9 17.73 -1.90 -14.26
N ASN A 10 16.84 -1.11 -13.65
CA ASN A 10 16.60 0.29 -13.99
C ASN A 10 17.21 1.29 -12.99
N ALA A 11 17.93 0.82 -11.96
CA ALA A 11 18.65 1.71 -11.04
C ALA A 11 19.71 2.56 -11.77
N GLY A 12 19.87 3.81 -11.35
CA GLY A 12 20.94 4.70 -11.82
C GLY A 12 22.07 4.82 -10.80
N VAL A 13 23.18 5.47 -11.18
CA VAL A 13 24.39 5.67 -10.33
C VAL A 13 24.08 5.95 -8.85
N LYS A 14 23.20 6.92 -8.57
CA LYS A 14 22.88 7.29 -7.18
C LYS A 14 22.11 6.20 -6.44
N GLU A 15 21.21 5.51 -7.14
CA GLU A 15 20.47 4.37 -6.60
C GLU A 15 21.45 3.21 -6.34
N MET A 16 22.36 2.88 -7.27
CA MET A 16 23.35 1.81 -7.08
C MET A 16 24.30 2.07 -5.91
N VAL A 17 24.79 3.31 -5.73
CA VAL A 17 25.56 3.68 -4.51
C VAL A 17 24.70 3.47 -3.24
N SER A 18 23.42 3.87 -3.29
CA SER A 18 22.48 3.69 -2.18
C SER A 18 22.25 2.20 -1.87
N HIS A 19 21.99 1.35 -2.86
CA HIS A 19 21.81 -0.10 -2.67
C HIS A 19 23.09 -0.78 -2.14
N LEU A 20 24.26 -0.43 -2.68
CA LEU A 20 25.55 -0.96 -2.17
C LEU A 20 25.81 -0.59 -0.71
N PHE A 21 25.45 0.64 -0.33
CA PHE A 21 25.57 1.09 1.05
C PHE A 21 24.58 0.37 1.96
N TYR A 22 23.27 0.48 1.72
CA TYR A 22 22.26 -0.03 2.65
C TYR A 22 22.14 -1.57 2.66
N ARG A 23 22.32 -2.26 1.53
CA ARG A 23 22.15 -3.73 1.44
C ARG A 23 23.44 -4.54 1.54
N LYS A 24 24.59 -3.95 1.21
CA LYS A 24 25.88 -4.66 1.17
C LYS A 24 26.95 -3.99 2.03
N GLN A 25 26.59 -2.97 2.81
CA GLN A 25 27.47 -2.19 3.71
C GLN A 25 28.74 -1.64 3.05
N LYS A 26 28.69 -1.39 1.73
CA LYS A 26 29.83 -0.96 0.91
C LYS A 26 29.69 0.49 0.47
N LYS A 27 30.57 1.36 0.98
CA LYS A 27 30.71 2.75 0.53
C LYS A 27 31.53 2.81 -0.76
N VAL A 28 30.84 2.88 -1.91
CA VAL A 28 31.48 2.94 -3.23
C VAL A 28 31.41 4.36 -3.82
N PRO A 29 32.55 4.95 -4.25
CA PRO A 29 32.57 6.25 -4.92
C PRO A 29 31.72 6.28 -6.19
N ARG A 30 31.12 7.44 -6.49
CA ARG A 30 30.26 7.62 -7.69
C ARG A 30 31.05 7.52 -8.99
N CYS A 31 32.33 7.89 -8.98
CA CYS A 31 33.23 7.75 -10.13
C CYS A 31 33.34 6.29 -10.57
N VAL A 32 33.64 5.36 -9.65
CA VAL A 32 33.74 3.91 -9.93
C VAL A 32 32.49 3.37 -10.65
N ILE A 33 31.30 3.70 -10.15
CA ILE A 33 30.04 3.22 -10.77
C ILE A 33 29.79 3.88 -12.14
N ILE A 34 30.16 5.14 -12.34
CA ILE A 34 30.01 5.86 -13.61
C ILE A 34 31.02 5.38 -14.65
N GLN A 35 32.29 5.29 -14.27
CA GLN A 35 33.42 5.14 -15.17
C GLN A 35 33.70 3.67 -15.47
N ASP A 36 33.67 2.80 -14.45
CA ASP A 36 34.13 1.42 -14.60
C ASP A 36 32.98 0.45 -14.94
N TYR A 37 31.76 0.73 -14.45
CA TYR A 37 30.58 -0.10 -14.71
C TYR A 37 29.69 0.45 -15.83
N PHE A 38 28.95 1.54 -15.61
CA PHE A 38 27.89 1.93 -16.56
C PHE A 38 28.42 2.36 -17.94
N ARG A 39 29.60 3.01 -18.03
CA ARG A 39 30.20 3.34 -19.34
C ARG A 39 30.73 2.13 -20.09
N THR A 40 31.12 1.08 -19.38
CA THR A 40 31.72 -0.15 -19.94
C THR A 40 30.66 -1.13 -20.40
N PHE A 41 29.58 -1.30 -19.61
CA PHE A 41 28.60 -2.38 -19.80
C PHE A 41 27.20 -1.91 -20.22
N GLU A 42 26.82 -0.65 -19.97
CA GLU A 42 25.43 -0.17 -20.17
C GLU A 42 25.34 1.31 -20.63
N PRO A 43 26.07 1.74 -21.69
CA PRO A 43 26.10 3.13 -22.14
C PRO A 43 24.75 3.64 -22.68
N GLU A 44 23.93 2.79 -23.27
CA GLU A 44 22.59 3.08 -23.79
C GLU A 44 21.61 3.49 -22.67
N LEU A 45 21.69 2.88 -21.48
CA LEU A 45 20.88 3.28 -20.31
C LEU A 45 21.25 4.65 -19.72
N ILE A 46 22.39 5.22 -20.13
CA ILE A 46 22.74 6.63 -19.85
C ILE A 46 22.00 7.54 -20.84
N GLN A 47 21.99 7.20 -22.13
CA GLN A 47 21.36 8.00 -23.20
C GLN A 47 19.84 8.04 -23.05
N ALA A 48 19.18 6.91 -22.76
CA ALA A 48 17.73 6.82 -22.59
C ALA A 48 17.17 7.78 -21.51
N ARG A 49 17.99 8.18 -20.54
CA ARG A 49 17.60 9.09 -19.44
C ARG A 49 17.69 10.58 -19.81
N MET A 50 18.04 10.93 -21.05
CA MET A 50 18.16 12.33 -21.50
C MET A 50 16.86 12.93 -22.08
N GLY A 51 15.79 12.13 -22.24
CA GLY A 51 14.48 12.60 -22.68
C GLY A 51 13.86 13.63 -21.72
N ARG A 52 13.54 14.84 -22.23
CA ARG A 52 13.13 16.00 -21.43
C ARG A 52 11.61 16.19 -21.25
N ASN A 53 10.82 15.13 -21.43
CA ASN A 53 9.35 15.22 -21.48
C ASN A 53 8.72 15.03 -20.09
N LEU A 54 8.86 16.02 -19.21
CA LEU A 54 8.22 16.02 -17.88
C LEU A 54 7.17 17.14 -17.79
N LYS A 55 5.88 16.78 -17.77
CA LYS A 55 4.82 17.65 -17.24
C LYS A 55 5.10 17.89 -15.76
N ARG A 56 5.00 19.13 -15.29
CA ARG A 56 5.32 19.52 -13.91
C ARG A 56 4.08 20.09 -13.23
N LYS A 57 3.65 19.46 -12.14
CA LYS A 57 2.68 20.03 -11.19
C LYS A 57 3.45 20.45 -9.92
N GLN A 58 3.07 21.56 -9.32
CA GLN A 58 3.54 21.95 -7.99
C GLN A 58 2.60 21.39 -6.92
N PHE A 59 3.12 21.21 -5.71
CA PHE A 59 2.35 20.78 -4.55
C PHE A 59 2.82 21.58 -3.35
N TRP A 60 1.87 22.02 -2.53
CA TRP A 60 2.09 22.74 -1.29
C TRP A 60 1.20 22.16 -0.19
N ALA A 61 1.69 22.22 1.05
CA ALA A 61 0.93 21.98 2.27
C ALA A 61 1.61 22.78 3.40
N ALA A 62 0.89 23.11 4.47
CA ALA A 62 1.39 23.98 5.53
C ALA A 62 2.53 23.37 6.38
N GLY A 63 2.66 22.04 6.41
CA GLY A 63 3.66 21.34 7.20
C GLY A 63 3.55 19.82 7.09
N VAL A 64 4.30 19.11 7.94
CA VAL A 64 4.20 17.64 8.06
C VAL A 64 2.93 17.27 8.84
N ASN A 65 2.37 16.09 8.56
CA ASN A 65 1.16 15.57 9.20
C ASN A 65 -0.11 16.43 9.03
N VAL A 66 -0.11 17.42 8.13
CA VAL A 66 -1.33 18.07 7.64
C VAL A 66 -2.20 17.06 6.89
N LEU A 67 -1.56 16.21 6.07
CA LEU A 67 -2.24 15.28 5.18
C LEU A 67 -1.43 13.98 5.12
N TRP A 68 -2.08 12.83 5.21
CA TRP A 68 -1.52 11.55 4.77
C TRP A 68 -2.26 11.09 3.52
N CYS A 69 -1.56 11.00 2.39
CA CYS A 69 -2.09 10.48 1.14
C CYS A 69 -1.90 8.96 1.12
N MET A 70 -2.93 8.22 0.72
CA MET A 70 -2.89 6.76 0.60
C MET A 70 -3.46 6.33 -0.76
N ASP A 71 -2.99 5.19 -1.28
CA ASP A 71 -3.27 4.74 -2.64
C ASP A 71 -2.93 3.26 -2.81
N GLN A 72 -3.58 2.60 -3.77
CA GLN A 72 -3.44 1.18 -4.10
C GLN A 72 -2.79 0.97 -5.48
N HIS A 73 -2.37 -0.28 -5.79
CA HIS A 73 -1.71 -0.59 -7.06
C HIS A 73 -1.88 -2.05 -7.52
N ASP A 74 -2.82 -2.25 -8.45
CA ASP A 74 -3.30 -3.57 -8.87
C ASP A 74 -2.58 -4.22 -10.06
N LYS A 75 -1.52 -3.61 -10.59
CA LYS A 75 -0.83 -4.19 -11.78
C LYS A 75 -0.40 -5.64 -11.55
N TRP A 76 -0.03 -5.99 -10.31
CA TRP A 76 0.38 -7.33 -9.93
C TRP A 76 -0.80 -8.22 -9.46
N LYS A 77 -1.99 -7.66 -9.15
CA LYS A 77 -3.20 -8.41 -8.76
C LYS A 77 -3.61 -9.34 -9.91
N TYR A 78 -3.74 -8.77 -11.10
CA TYR A 78 -4.15 -9.51 -12.30
C TYR A 78 -3.09 -10.48 -12.82
N LYS A 79 -1.81 -10.27 -12.52
CA LYS A 79 -0.71 -11.10 -13.05
C LYS A 79 -0.22 -12.18 -12.07
N PHE A 80 -0.02 -11.81 -10.80
CA PHE A 80 0.61 -12.65 -9.79
C PHE A 80 -0.28 -12.91 -8.57
N GLY A 81 -1.47 -12.28 -8.48
CA GLY A 81 -2.30 -12.33 -7.27
C GLY A 81 -1.74 -11.51 -6.11
N LEU A 82 -0.98 -10.45 -6.39
CA LEU A 82 -0.35 -9.59 -5.39
C LEU A 82 -0.72 -8.12 -5.58
N CYS A 83 -1.19 -7.48 -4.51
CA CYS A 83 -1.62 -6.10 -4.48
C CYS A 83 -0.62 -5.28 -3.65
N PHE A 84 -0.39 -4.02 -3.99
CA PHE A 84 0.41 -3.11 -3.17
C PHE A 84 -0.42 -1.93 -2.67
N HIS A 85 -0.08 -1.47 -1.47
CA HIS A 85 -0.68 -0.27 -0.88
C HIS A 85 0.39 0.63 -0.27
N VAL A 86 0.25 1.95 -0.46
CA VAL A 86 1.19 2.95 0.07
C VAL A 86 0.48 3.99 0.94
N GLY A 87 1.16 4.45 1.99
CA GLY A 87 0.82 5.67 2.72
C GLY A 87 2.00 6.63 2.68
N VAL A 88 1.77 7.90 2.36
CA VAL A 88 2.82 8.92 2.23
C VAL A 88 2.40 10.26 2.82
N ASP A 89 3.27 10.85 3.65
CA ASP A 89 3.20 12.29 3.96
C ASP A 89 3.72 13.06 2.71
N PRO A 90 2.87 13.82 2.01
CA PRO A 90 3.22 14.48 0.77
C PRO A 90 4.14 15.69 0.98
N PHE A 91 4.19 16.26 2.18
CA PHE A 91 5.04 17.42 2.48
C PHE A 91 6.51 17.00 2.59
N SER A 92 6.81 16.05 3.49
CA SER A 92 8.15 15.48 3.65
C SER A 92 8.52 14.54 2.49
N GLY A 93 7.54 13.84 1.94
CA GLY A 93 7.71 12.70 1.04
C GLY A 93 8.19 11.44 1.78
N TYR A 94 7.79 11.29 3.05
CA TYR A 94 8.07 10.15 3.92
C TYR A 94 7.03 9.06 3.70
N LEU A 95 7.49 7.84 3.41
CA LEU A 95 6.65 6.66 3.27
C LEU A 95 6.27 6.14 4.66
N LEU A 96 5.01 6.35 5.02
CA LEU A 96 4.38 5.95 6.27
C LEU A 96 4.23 4.43 6.32
N TRP A 97 3.69 3.83 5.25
CA TRP A 97 3.72 2.40 5.00
C TRP A 97 3.91 2.11 3.51
N LEU A 98 4.40 0.91 3.22
CA LEU A 98 4.41 0.31 1.90
C LEU A 98 4.22 -1.19 2.12
N ARG A 99 3.09 -1.73 1.68
CA ARG A 99 2.63 -3.09 1.99
C ARG A 99 2.36 -3.88 0.72
N VAL A 100 2.56 -5.20 0.81
CA VAL A 100 2.13 -6.18 -0.19
C VAL A 100 1.19 -7.18 0.47
N TRP A 101 0.13 -7.56 -0.25
CA TRP A 101 -0.81 -8.58 0.20
C TRP A 101 -1.45 -9.29 -0.98
N TRP A 102 -2.25 -10.32 -0.73
CA TRP A 102 -3.01 -11.00 -1.79
C TRP A 102 -4.32 -10.29 -2.14
N ASN A 103 -4.76 -9.34 -1.31
CA ASN A 103 -5.98 -8.56 -1.47
C ASN A 103 -5.81 -7.13 -0.93
N ASN A 104 -6.53 -6.18 -1.52
CA ASN A 104 -6.60 -4.75 -1.21
C ASN A 104 -7.99 -4.15 -1.43
N SER A 105 -8.97 -4.90 -1.96
CA SER A 105 -10.34 -4.45 -2.18
C SER A 105 -11.11 -4.40 -0.87
N ASN A 106 -10.87 -5.36 0.04
CA ASN A 106 -11.53 -5.36 1.34
C ASN A 106 -11.03 -4.19 2.24
N PRO A 107 -11.92 -3.30 2.72
CA PRO A 107 -11.54 -2.12 3.51
C PRO A 107 -10.81 -2.42 4.84
N LEU A 108 -10.98 -3.63 5.40
CA LEU A 108 -10.26 -4.08 6.61
C LEU A 108 -8.74 -4.03 6.42
N VAL A 109 -8.25 -4.44 5.25
CA VAL A 109 -6.81 -4.54 4.97
C VAL A 109 -6.17 -3.15 4.99
N VAL A 110 -6.80 -2.19 4.32
CA VAL A 110 -6.33 -0.80 4.23
C VAL A 110 -6.44 -0.11 5.59
N CYS A 111 -7.56 -0.30 6.30
CA CYS A 111 -7.74 0.20 7.67
C CYS A 111 -6.67 -0.35 8.62
N ARG A 112 -6.33 -1.63 8.52
CA ARG A 112 -5.30 -2.24 9.35
C ARG A 112 -3.92 -1.61 9.15
N TYR A 113 -3.52 -1.33 7.92
CA TYR A 113 -2.24 -0.66 7.64
C TYR A 113 -2.15 0.75 8.23
N TYR A 114 -3.26 1.48 8.17
CA TYR A 114 -3.37 2.81 8.77
C TYR A 114 -3.30 2.71 10.31
N LEU A 115 -4.09 1.86 10.96
CA LEU A 115 -4.10 1.72 12.42
C LEU A 115 -2.77 1.17 12.98
N ASP A 116 -2.16 0.16 12.34
CA ASP A 116 -0.80 -0.30 12.69
C ASP A 116 0.22 0.86 12.64
N THR A 117 0.09 1.75 11.65
CA THR A 117 0.96 2.93 11.52
C THR A 117 0.70 3.96 12.62
N VAL A 118 -0.57 4.27 12.91
CA VAL A 118 -0.96 5.17 14.00
C VAL A 118 -0.49 4.65 15.35
N LYS A 119 -0.63 3.34 15.60
CA LYS A 119 -0.14 2.63 16.80
C LYS A 119 1.38 2.69 16.92
N SER A 120 2.10 2.52 15.80
CA SER A 120 3.57 2.62 15.77
C SER A 120 4.09 4.05 15.98
N LEU A 121 3.34 5.08 15.57
CA LEU A 121 3.76 6.47 15.65
C LEU A 121 3.24 7.20 16.90
N GLY A 122 2.11 6.76 17.45
CA GLY A 122 1.40 7.41 18.56
C GLY A 122 0.64 8.69 18.16
N TYR A 123 0.38 8.89 16.86
CA TYR A 123 -0.30 10.09 16.35
C TYR A 123 -1.01 9.87 15.01
N VAL A 124 -1.98 10.75 14.72
CA VAL A 124 -2.72 10.86 13.45
C VAL A 124 -2.40 12.19 12.75
N PRO A 125 -2.60 12.30 11.42
CA PRO A 125 -2.58 13.58 10.72
C PRO A 125 -3.84 14.42 11.04
N LEU A 126 -3.89 15.67 10.58
CA LEU A 126 -5.15 16.45 10.58
C LEU A 126 -6.20 15.72 9.72
N LEU A 127 -5.81 15.36 8.49
CA LEU A 127 -6.66 14.76 7.46
C LEU A 127 -5.95 13.57 6.78
N THR A 128 -6.74 12.60 6.32
CA THR A 128 -6.30 11.59 5.35
C THR A 128 -6.82 11.92 3.94
N GLN A 129 -6.23 11.31 2.90
CA GLN A 129 -6.65 11.53 1.50
C GLN A 129 -6.44 10.27 0.66
N SER A 130 -7.44 9.86 -0.09
CA SER A 130 -7.34 8.85 -1.16
C SER A 130 -8.11 9.29 -2.41
N ASP A 131 -8.00 8.51 -3.47
CA ASP A 131 -9.00 8.54 -4.55
C ASP A 131 -10.34 7.95 -4.01
N PRO A 132 -11.50 8.24 -4.63
CA PRO A 132 -12.77 7.63 -4.26
C PRO A 132 -12.73 6.12 -4.55
N GLY A 133 -12.79 5.34 -3.48
CA GLY A 133 -12.72 3.88 -3.53
C GLY A 133 -13.17 3.33 -2.18
N THR A 134 -14.07 2.35 -2.22
CA THR A 134 -14.74 1.77 -1.05
C THR A 134 -13.74 1.16 -0.06
N GLU A 135 -12.58 0.70 -0.54
CA GLU A 135 -11.48 0.19 0.27
C GLU A 135 -10.93 1.20 1.29
N ASN A 136 -11.10 2.50 1.05
CA ASN A 136 -10.61 3.56 1.94
C ASN A 136 -11.65 4.02 2.97
N THR A 137 -12.93 3.65 2.83
CA THR A 137 -14.04 4.14 3.68
C THR A 137 -13.79 3.83 5.16
N ARG A 138 -13.32 2.62 5.50
CA ARG A 138 -12.96 2.28 6.90
C ARG A 138 -11.81 3.14 7.45
N VAL A 139 -10.86 3.61 6.63
CA VAL A 139 -9.83 4.58 7.09
C VAL A 139 -10.43 5.96 7.32
N ALA A 140 -11.32 6.42 6.43
CA ALA A 140 -12.01 7.69 6.60
C ALA A 140 -12.80 7.70 7.93
N ASN A 141 -13.52 6.62 8.22
CA ASN A 141 -14.29 6.46 9.46
C ASN A 141 -13.38 6.37 10.68
N ALA A 142 -12.32 5.53 10.67
CA ALA A 142 -11.38 5.40 11.78
C ALA A 142 -10.60 6.69 12.11
N GLN A 143 -10.15 7.43 11.09
CA GLN A 143 -9.52 8.74 11.26
C GLN A 143 -10.51 9.74 11.87
N SER A 144 -11.75 9.79 11.37
CA SER A 144 -12.79 10.71 11.86
C SER A 144 -13.14 10.41 13.32
N TYR A 145 -13.40 9.15 13.64
CA TYR A 145 -13.69 8.66 14.99
C TYR A 145 -12.59 9.04 15.99
N MET A 146 -11.32 8.73 15.71
CA MET A 146 -10.21 9.09 16.62
C MET A 146 -10.07 10.61 16.78
N ARG A 147 -10.34 11.40 15.73
CA ARG A 147 -10.27 12.86 15.79
C ARG A 147 -11.42 13.45 16.63
N GLN A 148 -12.63 12.92 16.50
CA GLN A 148 -13.83 13.30 17.25
C GLN A 148 -13.76 12.90 18.73
N LEU A 149 -13.16 11.74 19.05
CA LEU A 149 -12.87 11.35 20.44
C LEU A 149 -11.90 12.30 21.14
N LEU A 150 -10.99 12.94 20.39
CA LEU A 150 -10.00 13.88 20.92
C LEU A 150 -10.50 15.33 20.94
N ASP A 151 -11.41 15.68 20.04
CA ASP A 151 -12.06 16.98 19.93
C ASP A 151 -13.55 16.81 19.64
N PRO A 152 -14.41 16.70 20.68
CA PRO A 152 -15.85 16.49 20.50
C PRO A 152 -16.62 17.67 19.86
N LEU A 153 -15.95 18.78 19.55
CA LEU A 153 -16.52 19.90 18.78
C LEU A 153 -16.27 19.76 17.28
N LEU A 154 -15.48 18.77 16.87
CA LEU A 154 -15.14 18.48 15.49
C LEU A 154 -16.30 17.73 14.83
N ASP A 155 -16.91 18.33 13.82
CA ASP A 155 -17.97 17.71 13.03
C ASP A 155 -17.46 17.24 11.65
N GLY A 156 -18.15 16.26 11.08
CA GLY A 156 -17.90 15.74 9.74
C GLY A 156 -16.63 14.88 9.56
N ILE A 157 -16.52 14.33 8.35
CA ILE A 157 -15.48 13.37 7.96
C ILE A 157 -14.10 14.04 7.84
N GLN A 158 -13.10 13.49 8.50
CA GLN A 158 -11.71 13.98 8.55
C GLN A 158 -10.83 13.36 7.45
N HIS A 159 -11.41 13.19 6.27
CA HIS A 159 -10.83 12.60 5.08
C HIS A 159 -11.20 13.42 3.84
N VAL A 160 -10.28 13.50 2.87
CA VAL A 160 -10.48 14.24 1.62
C VAL A 160 -10.45 13.27 0.44
N TRP A 161 -11.61 13.01 -0.16
CA TRP A 161 -11.72 12.27 -1.40
C TRP A 161 -11.18 13.08 -2.60
N LYS A 162 -10.45 12.43 -3.51
CA LYS A 162 -9.86 13.07 -4.70
C LYS A 162 -10.28 12.39 -6.00
N ARG A 163 -11.29 12.93 -6.67
CA ARG A 163 -11.61 12.58 -8.06
C ARG A 163 -10.46 13.00 -9.01
N ASN A 164 -10.45 12.46 -10.24
CA ASN A 164 -9.64 12.94 -11.37
C ASN A 164 -8.11 12.96 -11.18
N LYS A 165 -7.52 11.91 -10.58
CA LYS A 165 -6.05 11.73 -10.43
C LYS A 165 -5.39 12.90 -9.71
N MET A 166 -6.07 13.42 -8.69
CA MET A 166 -5.56 14.49 -7.85
C MET A 166 -4.70 13.98 -6.68
N ASN A 167 -4.68 12.67 -6.40
CA ASN A 167 -3.76 12.02 -5.45
C ASN A 167 -2.31 11.88 -5.97
N ILE A 168 -1.85 12.92 -6.69
CA ILE A 168 -0.60 13.04 -7.46
C ILE A 168 0.64 12.55 -6.70
N LYS A 169 0.64 12.63 -5.37
CA LYS A 169 1.79 12.29 -4.53
C LYS A 169 2.01 10.79 -4.39
N ALA A 170 0.92 10.03 -4.22
CA ALA A 170 1.00 8.59 -4.19
C ALA A 170 1.26 8.03 -5.60
N GLU A 171 0.57 8.55 -6.63
CA GLU A 171 0.87 8.26 -8.05
C GLU A 171 2.36 8.48 -8.41
N ILE A 172 2.98 9.56 -7.93
CA ILE A 172 4.41 9.84 -8.16
C ILE A 172 5.30 8.77 -7.49
N GLU A 173 5.00 8.36 -6.26
CA GLU A 173 5.78 7.32 -5.59
C GLU A 173 5.54 5.94 -6.24
N TRP A 174 4.33 5.62 -6.72
CA TRP A 174 4.08 4.43 -7.58
C TRP A 174 4.85 4.48 -8.90
N SER A 175 4.90 5.65 -9.55
CA SER A 175 5.70 5.87 -10.75
C SER A 175 7.20 5.69 -10.47
N LEU A 176 7.70 6.04 -9.28
CA LEU A 176 9.08 5.79 -8.87
C LEU A 176 9.33 4.32 -8.54
N PHE A 177 8.42 3.69 -7.82
CA PHE A 177 8.43 2.28 -7.43
C PHE A 177 8.49 1.36 -8.67
N ARG A 178 7.54 1.50 -9.60
CA ARG A 178 7.50 0.74 -10.87
C ARG A 178 8.73 0.91 -11.74
N ARG A 179 9.37 2.09 -11.72
CA ARG A 179 10.56 2.34 -12.55
C ARG A 179 11.86 1.87 -11.91
N LYS A 180 11.91 1.65 -10.60
CA LYS A 180 13.18 1.43 -9.87
C LYS A 180 13.25 0.10 -9.12
N TRP A 181 12.14 -0.36 -8.55
CA TRP A 181 12.10 -1.53 -7.69
C TRP A 181 11.43 -2.71 -8.39
N SER A 182 10.19 -2.55 -8.87
CA SER A 182 9.40 -3.68 -9.41
C SER A 182 10.06 -4.47 -10.56
N PRO A 183 10.83 -3.90 -11.51
CA PRO A 183 11.23 -4.62 -12.72
C PRO A 183 12.06 -5.90 -12.51
N GLY A 184 12.93 -5.96 -11.48
CA GLY A 184 13.69 -7.19 -11.22
C GLY A 184 12.81 -8.33 -10.71
N PHE A 185 11.83 -8.00 -9.86
CA PHE A 185 10.86 -8.95 -9.33
C PHE A 185 9.80 -9.33 -10.37
N GLU A 186 9.36 -8.39 -11.22
CA GLU A 186 8.51 -8.69 -12.39
C GLU A 186 9.22 -9.69 -13.31
N ASN A 187 10.51 -9.48 -13.63
CA ASN A 187 11.27 -10.44 -14.43
C ASN A 187 11.33 -11.83 -13.79
N LEU A 188 11.59 -11.92 -12.47
CA LEU A 188 11.62 -13.19 -11.75
C LEU A 188 10.25 -13.90 -11.82
N PHE A 189 9.15 -13.19 -11.52
CA PHE A 189 7.86 -13.85 -11.49
C PHE A 189 7.31 -14.18 -12.89
N ASP A 190 7.73 -13.44 -13.91
CA ASP A 190 7.43 -13.78 -15.30
C ASP A 190 8.07 -15.11 -15.71
N GLU A 191 9.25 -15.47 -15.18
CA GLU A 191 9.88 -16.80 -15.39
C GLU A 191 8.94 -17.95 -14.95
N GLY A 192 8.05 -17.75 -13.97
CA GLY A 192 7.14 -18.78 -13.47
C GLY A 192 5.78 -18.88 -14.16
N ILE A 193 5.42 -17.92 -15.00
CA ILE A 193 4.15 -17.87 -15.75
C ILE A 193 4.38 -18.11 -17.26
N MET A 194 5.62 -18.03 -17.74
CA MET A 194 5.96 -18.30 -19.13
C MET A 194 5.64 -19.75 -19.53
N GLU A 195 4.80 -19.88 -20.57
CA GLU A 195 4.42 -21.15 -21.16
C GLU A 195 5.65 -21.93 -21.66
N GLY A 196 5.74 -23.21 -21.26
CA GLY A 196 6.86 -24.09 -21.62
C GLY A 196 8.03 -24.11 -20.63
N ASN A 197 8.02 -23.27 -19.57
CA ASN A 197 8.96 -23.44 -18.46
C ASN A 197 8.58 -24.62 -17.55
N LEU A 198 9.57 -25.11 -16.77
CA LEU A 198 9.36 -26.17 -15.78
C LEU A 198 8.51 -25.68 -14.59
N ILE A 199 8.61 -24.38 -14.28
CA ILE A 199 7.85 -23.74 -13.22
C ILE A 199 6.37 -23.67 -13.64
N ARG A 200 5.49 -24.20 -12.79
CA ARG A 200 4.03 -24.15 -12.97
C ARG A 200 3.43 -23.29 -11.88
N TYR A 201 3.19 -22.01 -12.18
CA TYR A 201 2.42 -21.13 -11.32
C TYR A 201 1.19 -20.57 -12.05
N ASP A 202 0.02 -21.05 -11.62
CA ASP A 202 -1.29 -20.47 -11.93
C ASP A 202 -1.90 -19.90 -10.65
N LYS A 203 -2.08 -18.58 -10.62
CA LYS A 203 -2.77 -17.84 -9.55
C LYS A 203 -4.22 -18.30 -9.31
N SER A 204 -4.81 -19.02 -10.26
CA SER A 204 -6.20 -19.50 -10.24
C SER A 204 -6.33 -20.88 -9.61
N ASN A 205 -5.22 -21.62 -9.49
CA ASN A 205 -5.14 -22.88 -8.77
C ASN A 205 -4.94 -22.57 -7.26
N PRO A 206 -5.86 -22.98 -6.36
CA PRO A 206 -5.77 -22.63 -4.95
C PRO A 206 -4.46 -23.08 -4.30
N LEU A 207 -4.01 -24.32 -4.56
CA LEU A 207 -2.78 -24.86 -3.95
C LEU A 207 -1.54 -24.06 -4.38
N GLN A 208 -1.38 -23.83 -5.68
CA GLN A 208 -0.25 -23.05 -6.21
C GLN A 208 -0.27 -21.61 -5.73
N ALA A 209 -1.45 -20.98 -5.69
CA ALA A 209 -1.63 -19.64 -5.15
C ALA A 209 -1.31 -19.55 -3.65
N LEU A 210 -1.67 -20.56 -2.84
CA LEU A 210 -1.38 -20.58 -1.40
C LEU A 210 0.12 -20.79 -1.11
N VAL A 211 0.80 -21.73 -1.79
CA VAL A 211 2.27 -21.88 -1.68
C VAL A 211 2.98 -20.59 -2.12
N PHE A 212 2.53 -19.99 -3.22
CA PHE A 212 3.09 -18.72 -3.71
C PHE A 212 2.86 -17.57 -2.73
N ARG A 213 1.67 -17.43 -2.12
CA ARG A 213 1.37 -16.41 -1.09
C ARG A 213 2.29 -16.57 0.12
N PHE A 214 2.38 -17.79 0.65
CA PHE A 214 3.19 -18.14 1.83
C PHE A 214 4.66 -17.72 1.66
N LEU A 215 5.27 -18.02 0.51
CA LEU A 215 6.67 -17.64 0.23
C LEU A 215 6.84 -16.18 -0.18
N SER A 216 5.99 -15.67 -1.09
CA SER A 216 6.22 -14.38 -1.74
C SER A 216 5.92 -13.18 -0.84
N ILE A 217 4.82 -13.20 -0.08
CA ILE A 217 4.37 -12.01 0.67
C ILE A 217 5.34 -11.65 1.80
N PRO A 218 5.77 -12.56 2.69
CA PRO A 218 6.75 -12.23 3.73
C PRO A 218 8.09 -11.76 3.15
N TRP A 219 8.57 -12.43 2.11
CA TRP A 219 9.82 -12.08 1.42
C TRP A 219 9.76 -10.69 0.77
N LEU A 220 8.72 -10.44 -0.04
CA LEU A 220 8.51 -9.15 -0.69
C LEU A 220 8.28 -8.04 0.34
N GLN A 221 7.56 -8.29 1.44
CA GLN A 221 7.37 -7.30 2.50
C GLN A 221 8.70 -6.86 3.10
N GLY A 222 9.62 -7.78 3.40
CA GLY A 222 10.99 -7.43 3.82
C GLY A 222 11.74 -6.60 2.76
N GLU A 223 11.56 -6.91 1.48
CA GLU A 223 12.15 -6.15 0.37
C GLU A 223 11.52 -4.77 0.15
N LEU A 224 10.24 -4.59 0.49
CA LEU A 224 9.54 -3.31 0.56
C LEU A 224 10.00 -2.49 1.77
N ASP A 225 10.21 -3.11 2.93
CA ASP A 225 10.71 -2.43 4.13
C ASP A 225 12.15 -1.94 3.91
N HIS A 226 13.00 -2.74 3.26
CA HIS A 226 14.30 -2.31 2.74
C HIS A 226 14.18 -1.11 1.77
N TYR A 227 13.17 -1.10 0.88
CA TYR A 227 12.94 0.02 -0.03
C TYR A 227 12.48 1.28 0.72
N ARG A 228 11.51 1.16 1.62
CA ARG A 228 10.94 2.22 2.46
C ARG A 228 12.02 2.88 3.31
N HIS A 229 12.78 2.11 4.09
CA HIS A 229 13.89 2.60 4.90
C HIS A 229 14.91 3.38 4.05
N ARG A 230 15.30 2.81 2.90
CA ARG A 230 16.26 3.42 1.96
C ARG A 230 15.73 4.72 1.35
N VAL A 231 14.45 4.79 0.97
CA VAL A 231 13.82 6.00 0.40
C VAL A 231 13.72 7.09 1.46
N ASN A 232 13.27 6.76 2.67
CA ASN A 232 13.11 7.71 3.77
C ASN A 232 14.47 8.31 4.20
N ASN A 233 15.52 7.49 4.23
CA ASN A 233 16.88 7.91 4.59
C ASN A 233 17.74 8.47 3.44
N THR A 234 17.32 8.38 2.18
CA THR A 234 18.12 8.91 1.05
C THR A 234 17.71 10.34 0.73
N ARG A 235 18.60 11.31 0.99
CA ARG A 235 18.42 12.73 0.62
C ARG A 235 18.04 12.85 -0.87
N LYS A 236 16.81 13.26 -1.20
CA LYS A 236 16.33 13.41 -2.60
C LYS A 236 17.13 14.54 -3.32
N ARG A 237 17.20 14.56 -4.67
CA ARG A 237 17.97 15.59 -5.41
C ARG A 237 17.28 16.96 -5.25
N LYS A 238 18.04 18.05 -5.03
CA LYS A 238 17.47 19.42 -5.02
C LYS A 238 16.76 19.69 -6.35
N ASN A 239 15.54 20.23 -6.27
CA ASN A 239 14.70 20.61 -7.41
C ASN A 239 14.20 22.02 -7.14
N ALA A 240 14.64 23.00 -7.93
CA ALA A 240 14.35 24.42 -7.73
C ALA A 240 12.84 24.77 -7.82
N HIS A 241 12.01 23.88 -8.38
CA HIS A 241 10.56 24.10 -8.50
C HIS A 241 9.73 23.41 -7.41
N LYS A 242 10.38 22.73 -6.45
CA LYS A 242 9.71 22.09 -5.31
C LYS A 242 9.45 23.14 -4.23
N LEU A 243 8.18 23.28 -3.81
CA LEU A 243 7.80 24.23 -2.75
C LEU A 243 8.06 23.66 -1.34
N THR A 244 7.95 22.35 -1.12
CA THR A 244 8.20 21.72 0.20
C THR A 244 9.69 21.35 0.42
N PRO A 245 10.17 21.22 1.67
CA PRO A 245 11.60 21.24 2.03
C PRO A 245 12.54 20.22 1.34
N HIS A 246 13.86 20.48 1.40
CA HIS A 246 14.90 19.66 0.77
C HIS A 246 15.82 18.93 1.77
N GLY A 247 15.52 17.66 2.06
CA GLY A 247 16.26 16.84 3.03
C GLY A 247 16.22 15.34 2.74
N ARG A 248 16.55 14.54 3.75
CA ARG A 248 16.01 13.16 3.88
C ARG A 248 14.53 13.30 4.28
N ALA A 249 13.67 12.38 3.84
CA ALA A 249 12.25 12.48 4.18
C ALA A 249 12.02 12.28 5.68
N GLU A 250 12.77 11.35 6.28
CA GLU A 250 12.76 11.08 7.72
C GLU A 250 13.15 12.29 8.57
N ASP A 251 14.22 13.02 8.19
CA ASP A 251 14.61 14.26 8.87
C ASP A 251 13.50 15.31 8.82
N ILE A 252 12.86 15.51 7.66
CA ILE A 252 11.80 16.50 7.52
C ILE A 252 10.57 16.09 8.34
N HIS A 253 10.22 14.80 8.33
CA HIS A 253 9.03 14.29 9.02
C HIS A 253 9.14 14.34 10.55
N PHE A 254 10.28 13.91 11.12
CA PHE A 254 10.46 13.85 12.57
C PHE A 254 11.15 15.07 13.19
N ARG A 255 11.83 15.90 12.39
CA ARG A 255 12.48 17.15 12.83
C ARG A 255 12.13 18.33 11.90
N PRO A 256 10.83 18.64 11.70
CA PRO A 256 10.40 19.67 10.74
C PRO A 256 10.94 21.07 11.09
N ASN A 257 11.19 21.35 12.38
CA ASN A 257 11.82 22.60 12.85
C ASN A 257 13.22 22.84 12.24
N ASP A 258 13.98 21.79 11.90
CA ASP A 258 15.29 21.90 11.23
C ASP A 258 15.17 22.38 9.77
N PHE A 259 13.95 22.53 9.26
CA PHE A 259 13.61 22.88 7.88
C PHE A 259 12.59 24.03 7.78
N ASP A 260 12.44 24.84 8.83
CA ASP A 260 11.46 25.92 8.95
C ASP A 260 10.00 25.46 8.70
N ALA A 261 9.71 24.19 9.03
CA ALA A 261 8.40 23.57 8.85
C ALA A 261 7.73 23.28 10.21
N ARG A 262 6.40 23.29 10.22
CA ARG A 262 5.58 22.96 11.39
C ARG A 262 5.11 21.50 11.34
N ASP A 263 5.00 20.89 12.51
CA ASP A 263 4.32 19.60 12.72
C ASP A 263 2.85 19.84 13.09
N PHE A 264 1.95 19.13 12.42
CA PHE A 264 0.51 19.19 12.64
C PHE A 264 -0.07 17.86 13.15
N LYS A 265 0.77 16.93 13.60
CA LYS A 265 0.29 15.67 14.19
C LYS A 265 -0.59 15.92 15.42
N ILE A 266 -1.63 15.10 15.57
CA ILE A 266 -2.41 14.99 16.80
C ILE A 266 -1.96 13.73 17.54
N PRO A 267 -1.34 13.83 18.72
CA PRO A 267 -1.04 12.66 19.56
C PRO A 267 -2.32 11.93 19.94
N VAL A 268 -2.33 10.59 19.82
CA VAL A 268 -3.48 9.75 20.16
C VAL A 268 -3.12 8.84 21.34
N PRO A 269 -3.87 8.87 22.46
CA PRO A 269 -3.67 7.94 23.57
C PRO A 269 -3.88 6.49 23.10
N PRO A 270 -3.10 5.50 23.60
CA PRO A 270 -3.26 4.10 23.21
C PRO A 270 -4.67 3.54 23.39
N GLN A 271 -5.46 4.07 24.34
CA GLN A 271 -6.85 3.70 24.56
C GLN A 271 -7.75 4.08 23.38
N CYS A 272 -7.57 5.28 22.80
CA CYS A 272 -8.33 5.74 21.64
C CYS A 272 -7.96 4.93 20.38
N ILE A 273 -6.68 4.55 20.24
CA ILE A 273 -6.23 3.63 19.18
C ILE A 273 -6.88 2.25 19.36
N GLN A 274 -6.92 1.71 20.58
CA GLN A 274 -7.59 0.43 20.87
C GLN A 274 -9.09 0.50 20.57
N GLN A 275 -9.78 1.58 20.96
CA GLN A 275 -11.20 1.79 20.62
C GLN A 275 -11.44 1.81 19.11
N ALA A 276 -10.53 2.40 18.33
CA ALA A 276 -10.62 2.39 16.87
C ALA A 276 -10.29 1.01 16.27
N GLU A 277 -9.35 0.25 16.84
CA GLU A 277 -9.12 -1.14 16.45
C GLU A 277 -10.36 -1.99 16.73
N ASP A 278 -10.93 -1.91 17.94
CA ASP A 278 -12.11 -2.69 18.36
C ASP A 278 -13.36 -2.34 17.55
N ALA A 279 -13.47 -1.10 17.04
CA ALA A 279 -14.62 -0.63 16.25
C ALA A 279 -14.52 -0.90 14.74
N PHE A 280 -13.31 -0.91 14.16
CA PHE A 280 -13.12 -0.97 12.70
C PHE A 280 -12.34 -2.19 12.19
N ILE A 281 -11.71 -2.96 13.07
CA ILE A 281 -10.95 -4.18 12.73
C ILE A 281 -11.61 -5.40 13.38
N GLU A 282 -12.13 -6.29 12.54
CA GLU A 282 -12.69 -7.57 12.98
C GLU A 282 -11.55 -8.58 13.24
N PRO A 283 -11.30 -9.00 14.51
CA PRO A 283 -10.17 -9.87 14.82
C PRO A 283 -10.35 -11.25 14.21
N GLY A 284 -9.35 -11.71 13.45
CA GLY A 284 -9.36 -13.03 12.84
C GLY A 284 -10.14 -13.14 11.52
N HIS A 285 -10.65 -12.03 10.95
CA HIS A 285 -11.23 -12.00 9.60
C HIS A 285 -10.30 -12.65 8.57
N ARG A 286 -10.84 -13.45 7.65
CA ARG A 286 -10.07 -14.28 6.68
C ARG A 286 -9.07 -13.45 5.89
N VAL A 287 -9.49 -12.28 5.41
CA VAL A 287 -8.64 -11.34 4.65
C VAL A 287 -7.37 -10.87 5.38
N LEU A 288 -7.33 -10.92 6.73
CA LEU A 288 -6.17 -10.55 7.53
C LEU A 288 -5.18 -11.72 7.72
N ARG A 289 -5.51 -12.92 7.24
CA ARG A 289 -4.67 -14.12 7.27
C ARG A 289 -3.86 -14.22 5.96
N LEU A 290 -2.61 -14.66 6.05
CA LEU A 290 -1.76 -14.84 4.87
C LEU A 290 -2.29 -15.95 3.94
N VAL A 291 -2.75 -17.04 4.56
CA VAL A 291 -3.28 -18.28 3.99
C VAL A 291 -4.25 -18.90 5.03
N PRO A 292 -5.10 -19.87 4.66
CA PRO A 292 -5.92 -20.65 5.60
C PRO A 292 -5.07 -21.23 6.74
N GLU A 293 -5.62 -21.28 7.96
CA GLU A 293 -4.86 -21.69 9.15
C GLU A 293 -4.37 -23.16 9.05
N SER A 294 -5.18 -24.05 8.50
CA SER A 294 -4.79 -25.44 8.24
C SER A 294 -3.75 -25.57 7.13
N PHE A 295 -3.70 -24.63 6.17
CA PHE A 295 -2.62 -24.57 5.17
C PHE A 295 -1.33 -24.05 5.79
N GLN A 296 -1.42 -22.99 6.62
CA GLN A 296 -0.28 -22.43 7.37
C GLN A 296 0.43 -23.52 8.18
N GLN A 297 -0.32 -24.34 8.93
CA GLN A 297 0.25 -25.43 9.74
C GLN A 297 1.03 -26.47 8.90
N VAL A 298 0.51 -26.83 7.72
CA VAL A 298 1.20 -27.76 6.79
C VAL A 298 2.43 -27.11 6.16
N ALA A 299 2.28 -25.86 5.69
CA ALA A 299 3.36 -25.12 5.05
C ALA A 299 4.52 -24.82 6.01
N ASP A 300 4.23 -24.46 7.25
CA ASP A 300 5.24 -24.27 8.30
C ASP A 300 5.99 -25.58 8.59
N ALA A 301 5.28 -26.71 8.77
CA ALA A 301 5.91 -28.00 9.01
C ALA A 301 6.84 -28.45 7.86
N ILE A 302 6.43 -28.21 6.61
CA ILE A 302 7.26 -28.48 5.43
C ILE A 302 8.47 -27.53 5.38
N PHE A 303 8.26 -26.24 5.61
CA PHE A 303 9.32 -25.23 5.55
C PHE A 303 10.35 -25.39 6.69
N GLU A 304 9.93 -25.82 7.88
CA GLU A 304 10.82 -26.24 8.97
C GLU A 304 11.59 -27.52 8.63
N ALA A 305 10.96 -28.52 7.99
CA ALA A 305 11.64 -29.74 7.54
C ALA A 305 12.70 -29.47 6.47
N MET A 306 12.50 -28.46 5.63
CA MET A 306 13.49 -27.92 4.67
C MET A 306 14.63 -27.12 5.36
N GLY A 307 14.58 -26.92 6.67
CA GLY A 307 15.57 -26.18 7.45
C GLY A 307 15.39 -24.65 7.43
N SER A 308 14.17 -24.17 7.15
CA SER A 308 13.79 -22.75 7.07
C SER A 308 14.72 -21.89 6.18
N PRO A 309 14.84 -22.23 4.88
CA PRO A 309 15.81 -21.61 3.97
C PRO A 309 15.53 -20.14 3.66
N GLU A 310 16.58 -19.36 3.36
CA GLU A 310 16.43 -17.94 3.00
C GLU A 310 15.77 -17.79 1.62
N VAL A 311 14.57 -17.22 1.60
CA VAL A 311 13.85 -16.86 0.36
C VAL A 311 14.52 -15.66 -0.29
N SER A 312 14.93 -15.81 -1.55
CA SER A 312 15.65 -14.78 -2.30
C SER A 312 15.34 -14.87 -3.80
N MET A 313 15.73 -13.85 -4.59
CA MET A 313 15.63 -13.90 -6.06
C MET A 313 16.38 -15.06 -6.73
N GLY A 314 17.30 -15.72 -6.01
CA GLY A 314 18.05 -16.87 -6.52
C GLY A 314 17.51 -18.22 -6.04
N THR A 315 16.63 -18.25 -5.05
CA THR A 315 16.11 -19.48 -4.41
C THR A 315 14.58 -19.59 -4.48
N PHE A 316 13.87 -18.50 -4.78
CA PHE A 316 12.40 -18.43 -4.70
C PHE A 316 11.68 -19.55 -5.47
N TRP A 317 12.05 -19.78 -6.74
CA TRP A 317 11.36 -20.78 -7.56
C TRP A 317 11.72 -22.21 -7.21
N ASP A 318 12.97 -22.46 -6.79
CA ASP A 318 13.38 -23.79 -6.32
C ASP A 318 12.63 -24.16 -5.03
N LEU A 319 12.54 -23.22 -4.08
CA LEU A 319 11.78 -23.39 -2.84
C LEU A 319 10.27 -23.53 -3.08
N TYR A 320 9.71 -22.76 -4.03
CA TYR A 320 8.31 -22.88 -4.43
C TYR A 320 8.00 -24.27 -5.01
N LEU A 321 8.86 -24.79 -5.89
CA LEU A 321 8.69 -26.11 -6.49
C LEU A 321 8.84 -27.23 -5.46
N GLU A 322 9.85 -27.16 -4.59
CA GLU A 322 10.06 -28.15 -3.54
C GLU A 322 8.91 -28.14 -2.52
N MET A 323 8.43 -26.98 -2.08
CA MET A 323 7.24 -26.90 -1.20
C MET A 323 5.98 -27.43 -1.88
N LEU A 324 5.76 -27.11 -3.16
CA LEU A 324 4.60 -27.59 -3.91
C LEU A 324 4.64 -29.12 -4.04
N GLU A 325 5.78 -29.70 -4.42
CA GLU A 325 5.99 -31.15 -4.51
C GLU A 325 5.74 -31.85 -3.15
N GLN A 326 6.24 -31.29 -2.05
CA GLN A 326 6.01 -31.85 -0.71
C GLN A 326 4.52 -31.83 -0.30
N VAL A 327 3.77 -30.78 -0.67
CA VAL A 327 2.31 -30.74 -0.42
C VAL A 327 1.58 -31.72 -1.33
N GLU A 328 1.93 -31.80 -2.63
CA GLU A 328 1.33 -32.75 -3.57
C GLU A 328 1.57 -34.20 -3.13
N VAL A 329 2.80 -34.57 -2.74
CA VAL A 329 3.13 -35.89 -2.16
C VAL A 329 2.39 -36.13 -0.84
N GLY A 330 2.24 -35.11 0.01
CA GLY A 330 1.44 -35.19 1.24
C GLY A 330 -0.04 -35.53 0.98
N ILE A 331 -0.61 -35.01 -0.10
CA ILE A 331 -1.97 -35.30 -0.55
C ILE A 331 -2.05 -36.72 -1.14
N GLU A 332 -1.14 -37.09 -2.06
CA GLU A 332 -1.12 -38.41 -2.71
C GLU A 332 -0.93 -39.57 -1.72
N THR A 333 -0.10 -39.36 -0.69
CA THR A 333 0.14 -40.36 0.37
C THR A 333 -0.96 -40.40 1.43
N GLY A 334 -1.92 -39.47 1.40
CA GLY A 334 -2.99 -39.34 2.39
C GLY A 334 -2.53 -38.80 3.75
N ALA A 335 -1.31 -38.26 3.84
CA ALA A 335 -0.83 -37.55 5.03
C ALA A 335 -1.57 -36.21 5.24
N ILE A 336 -2.02 -35.59 4.15
CA ILE A 336 -2.91 -34.43 4.13
C ILE A 336 -4.30 -34.94 3.69
N PRO A 337 -5.33 -34.94 4.58
CA PRO A 337 -6.66 -35.42 4.23
C PRO A 337 -7.32 -34.57 3.13
N LEU A 338 -8.02 -35.21 2.21
CA LEU A 338 -8.68 -34.52 1.08
C LEU A 338 -9.69 -33.46 1.54
N GLU A 339 -10.37 -33.70 2.68
CA GLU A 339 -11.29 -32.74 3.33
C GLU A 339 -10.60 -31.41 3.69
N VAL A 340 -9.31 -31.47 4.08
CA VAL A 340 -8.51 -30.27 4.41
C VAL A 340 -8.15 -29.50 3.13
N VAL A 341 -7.83 -30.21 2.03
CA VAL A 341 -7.55 -29.62 0.72
C VAL A 341 -8.80 -28.97 0.10
N GLN A 342 -9.97 -29.58 0.33
CA GLN A 342 -11.26 -29.00 -0.05
C GLN A 342 -11.51 -27.69 0.73
N ALA A 343 -11.34 -27.70 2.05
CA ALA A 343 -11.49 -26.49 2.87
C ALA A 343 -10.54 -25.36 2.44
N TRP A 344 -9.30 -25.65 2.00
CA TRP A 344 -8.40 -24.64 1.43
C TRP A 344 -8.94 -24.03 0.14
N SER A 345 -9.54 -24.87 -0.72
CA SER A 345 -10.12 -24.44 -1.99
C SER A 345 -11.37 -23.60 -1.76
N ASP A 346 -12.23 -24.01 -0.83
CA ASP A 346 -13.47 -23.32 -0.45
C ASP A 346 -13.19 -21.97 0.24
N GLU A 347 -12.19 -21.87 1.13
CA GLU A 347 -11.79 -20.58 1.71
C GLU A 347 -11.17 -19.67 0.65
N PHE A 348 -10.38 -20.22 -0.29
CA PHE A 348 -9.79 -19.46 -1.38
C PHE A 348 -10.86 -18.88 -2.33
N THR A 349 -11.87 -19.67 -2.74
CA THR A 349 -12.97 -19.18 -3.57
C THR A 349 -13.90 -18.25 -2.79
N GLY A 350 -14.21 -18.56 -1.53
CA GLY A 350 -15.01 -17.74 -0.65
C GLY A 350 -14.45 -16.32 -0.49
N THR A 351 -13.12 -16.17 -0.33
CA THR A 351 -12.51 -14.83 -0.25
C THR A 351 -12.63 -13.99 -1.52
N ALA A 352 -12.80 -14.61 -2.69
CA ALA A 352 -13.07 -13.88 -3.93
C ALA A 352 -14.54 -13.45 -4.02
N GLN A 353 -15.46 -14.25 -3.46
CA GLN A 353 -16.88 -13.89 -3.37
C GLN A 353 -17.13 -12.82 -2.30
N GLU A 354 -16.46 -12.89 -1.15
CA GLU A 354 -16.47 -11.84 -0.11
C GLU A 354 -15.93 -10.49 -0.66
N ASP A 355 -15.01 -10.51 -1.63
CA ASP A 355 -14.52 -9.28 -2.29
C ASP A 355 -15.57 -8.65 -3.23
N ASP A 356 -16.28 -9.48 -4.00
CA ASP A 356 -17.37 -9.04 -4.87
C ASP A 356 -18.58 -8.59 -4.02
N GLU A 357 -18.93 -9.32 -2.95
CA GLU A 357 -19.99 -8.96 -2.00
C GLU A 357 -19.65 -7.71 -1.20
N ALA A 358 -18.43 -7.52 -0.69
CA ALA A 358 -18.04 -6.28 -0.01
C ALA A 358 -17.97 -5.07 -0.95
N ALA A 359 -17.72 -5.29 -2.25
CA ALA A 359 -17.84 -4.23 -3.25
C ALA A 359 -19.31 -3.86 -3.51
N VAL A 360 -20.25 -4.82 -3.44
CA VAL A 360 -21.69 -4.57 -3.54
C VAL A 360 -22.26 -3.98 -2.25
N GLU A 361 -21.91 -4.50 -1.07
CA GLU A 361 -22.38 -3.99 0.23
C GLU A 361 -21.87 -2.56 0.49
N ALA A 362 -20.65 -2.22 0.07
CA ALA A 362 -20.18 -0.83 0.14
C ALA A 362 -20.83 0.12 -0.90
N VAL A 363 -21.56 -0.43 -1.88
CA VAL A 363 -22.43 0.31 -2.80
C VAL A 363 -23.86 0.34 -2.28
N GLU A 364 -24.38 -0.73 -1.67
CA GLU A 364 -25.73 -0.77 -1.07
C GLU A 364 -25.81 0.00 0.26
N GLU A 365 -24.74 0.02 1.08
CA GLU A 365 -24.59 0.88 2.26
C GLU A 365 -24.48 2.37 1.85
N ALA A 366 -24.14 2.64 0.58
CA ALA A 366 -24.22 3.96 -0.03
C ALA A 366 -25.57 4.27 -0.71
N ASP A 367 -26.29 3.26 -1.20
CA ASP A 367 -27.62 3.33 -1.86
C ASP A 367 -28.80 3.06 -0.89
N LEU A 368 -28.57 3.09 0.43
CA LEU A 368 -29.66 3.07 1.42
C LEU A 368 -30.61 4.27 1.20
N PRO A 369 -31.93 4.10 1.43
CA PRO A 369 -32.93 5.00 0.88
C PRO A 369 -32.95 6.38 1.53
N ASP A 370 -32.31 7.34 0.85
CA ASP A 370 -32.64 8.77 0.83
C ASP A 370 -32.93 9.39 2.21
N ALA A 371 -31.98 9.26 3.13
CA ALA A 371 -32.02 9.90 4.44
C ALA A 371 -31.84 11.44 4.36
N PHE A 372 -31.56 11.97 3.16
CA PHE A 372 -31.29 13.40 2.90
C PHE A 372 -31.99 13.96 1.66
N ASN A 373 -33.26 13.60 1.42
CA ASN A 373 -34.07 14.31 0.43
C ASN A 373 -34.31 15.78 0.88
N PRO A 374 -33.91 16.79 0.09
CA PRO A 374 -33.86 18.18 0.54
C PRO A 374 -35.22 18.92 0.42
N GLU A 375 -36.30 18.34 0.95
CA GLU A 375 -37.62 18.99 1.02
C GLU A 375 -38.00 19.45 2.44
N GLY A 376 -37.21 20.39 2.96
CA GLY A 376 -37.59 21.27 4.06
C GLY A 376 -37.14 22.70 3.76
N PRO A 377 -37.92 23.74 4.11
CA PRO A 377 -37.40 25.10 4.07
C PRO A 377 -36.39 25.28 5.25
N ALA A 378 -35.46 26.24 5.18
CA ALA A 378 -34.27 26.32 6.06
C ALA A 378 -34.25 27.58 7.01
N PRO A 379 -33.18 28.38 7.25
CA PRO A 379 -33.22 29.52 8.20
C PRO A 379 -33.55 30.89 7.56
N GLU A 380 -34.12 31.82 8.33
CA GLU A 380 -34.75 33.08 7.83
C GLU A 380 -33.73 34.01 7.13
N GLY A 381 -33.81 34.28 5.82
CA GLY A 381 -34.93 34.08 4.85
C GLY A 381 -35.14 32.70 4.19
N PHE A 382 -35.76 31.78 4.94
CA PHE A 382 -36.30 30.43 4.70
C PHE A 382 -36.86 29.94 6.08
N ILE A 383 -37.70 28.89 6.21
CA ILE A 383 -38.29 28.48 7.53
C ILE A 383 -38.37 26.94 7.79
N GLU A 384 -37.77 26.50 8.90
CA GLU A 384 -37.52 25.17 9.50
C GLU A 384 -38.72 24.22 9.89
N ARG A 385 -38.47 22.89 10.07
CA ARG A 385 -38.95 21.91 11.15
C ARG A 385 -39.49 20.53 10.67
N SER A 386 -39.39 19.38 11.39
CA SER A 386 -38.62 18.95 12.60
C SER A 386 -38.83 17.45 12.99
N GLY A 387 -37.80 16.78 13.57
CA GLY A 387 -37.92 15.61 14.48
C GLY A 387 -37.56 14.23 13.89
N ALA A 388 -36.94 13.27 14.60
CA ALA A 388 -36.53 13.21 16.02
C ALA A 388 -35.29 12.28 16.25
N ALA A 389 -34.79 12.23 17.50
CA ALA A 389 -33.49 11.70 17.89
C ALA A 389 -33.24 10.18 17.71
N GLY A 390 -31.97 9.83 17.48
CA GLY A 390 -31.38 8.49 17.63
C GLY A 390 -29.85 8.58 17.76
N GLU A 391 -29.26 7.86 18.72
CA GLU A 391 -27.81 7.89 18.99
C GLU A 391 -27.06 6.88 18.09
N GLY A 392 -26.03 7.34 17.38
CA GLY A 392 -25.15 6.48 16.56
C GLY A 392 -24.01 7.29 15.89
N PRO A 393 -22.86 6.67 15.57
CA PRO A 393 -21.77 7.35 14.87
C PRO A 393 -22.10 7.62 13.39
N PRO A 394 -21.56 8.69 12.77
CA PRO A 394 -21.86 9.04 11.39
C PRO A 394 -21.22 8.07 10.38
N MET A 395 -22.00 7.69 9.37
CA MET A 395 -21.59 6.89 8.21
C MET A 395 -21.50 7.79 6.96
N ALA A 396 -20.86 7.29 5.89
CA ALA A 396 -20.63 8.04 4.67
C ALA A 396 -21.44 7.44 3.49
N GLU A 397 -22.40 8.20 2.97
CA GLU A 397 -23.12 7.86 1.74
C GLU A 397 -22.30 8.26 0.50
N PHE A 398 -22.38 7.47 -0.57
CA PHE A 398 -21.73 7.72 -1.86
C PHE A 398 -22.80 8.03 -2.91
N THR A 399 -22.56 9.02 -3.78
CA THR A 399 -23.35 9.21 -5.01
C THR A 399 -22.46 9.09 -6.24
N ASP A 400 -22.75 8.06 -7.03
CA ASP A 400 -22.12 7.79 -8.32
C ASP A 400 -22.70 8.71 -9.40
N ASP A 401 -22.11 9.90 -9.51
CA ASP A 401 -22.29 10.80 -10.64
C ASP A 401 -20.94 10.98 -11.37
N GLU A 402 -20.74 10.20 -12.44
CA GLU A 402 -19.73 10.43 -13.46
C GLU A 402 -20.12 11.64 -14.33
N GLY A 403 -19.96 12.84 -13.76
CA GLY A 403 -20.14 14.11 -14.47
C GLY A 403 -18.81 14.67 -15.00
N ASP A 404 -18.60 14.62 -16.32
CA ASP A 404 -17.53 15.37 -16.99
C ASP A 404 -17.67 16.87 -16.70
N ALA A 405 -16.65 17.48 -16.06
CA ALA A 405 -16.56 18.91 -15.81
C ALA A 405 -15.18 19.46 -16.22
N GLU A 406 -15.20 20.52 -17.04
CA GLU A 406 -14.03 21.05 -17.76
C GLU A 406 -12.97 21.72 -16.88
N GLU A 407 -11.78 21.93 -17.49
CA GLU A 407 -10.62 22.52 -16.83
C GLU A 407 -10.83 23.98 -16.38
N GLY A 408 -10.56 24.25 -15.10
CA GLY A 408 -10.18 25.59 -14.65
C GLY A 408 -10.47 25.86 -13.19
N GLU A 409 -9.43 25.83 -12.34
CA GLU A 409 -9.14 26.91 -11.36
C GLU A 409 -7.85 26.64 -10.57
N GLU A 410 -7.29 27.72 -10.02
CA GLU A 410 -6.03 27.78 -9.28
C GLU A 410 -6.32 27.72 -7.77
N TRP A 411 -5.90 26.65 -7.08
CA TRP A 411 -6.37 26.37 -5.72
C TRP A 411 -5.31 26.54 -4.62
N VAL A 412 -5.58 27.50 -3.74
CA VAL A 412 -4.96 27.65 -2.42
C VAL A 412 -5.87 26.98 -1.38
N VAL A 413 -5.32 26.09 -0.56
CA VAL A 413 -6.01 25.57 0.63
C VAL A 413 -5.71 26.50 1.80
N ARG A 414 -6.76 26.99 2.48
CA ARG A 414 -6.65 27.75 3.74
C ARG A 414 -6.69 26.83 4.94
#